data_AF-A0AAV0R854-F1
#
_entry.id   AF-A0AAV0R854-F1
#
_cell.length_a   1.000
_cell.length_b   1.000
_cell.length_c   1.000
_cell.angle_alpha   90.00
_cell.angle_beta   90.00
_cell.angle_gamma   90.00
#
_symmetry.space_group_name_H-M   'P 1'
#
loop_
_entity.id
_entity.type
_entity.pdbx_description
1 polymer ?
#
loop_
_entity_poly.entity_id
_entity_poly.type
_entity_poly.pdbx_seq_one_letter_code
_entity_poly.pdbx_strand_id
1 'polypeptide(L)'
;MHHRTWKYDVFLSFRGPDVRHTFIAHLHRALIRMGIGVFIDNINIPKGQYIAEAIPRAIAESRFSVVVLSKGYAPTPLPRGAWTSWLR
;
A
#
# COMPACT_ATOMS: atom_id res chain seq x y z
N MET A 1 14.55 -27.81 5.14
CA MET A 1 14.08 -26.47 5.53
C MET A 1 13.99 -25.62 4.26
N HIS A 2 12.80 -25.23 3.82
CA HIS A 2 12.69 -24.33 2.67
C HIS A 2 13.08 -22.92 3.13
N HIS A 3 14.25 -22.44 2.71
CA HIS A 3 14.63 -21.05 2.90
C HIS A 3 13.71 -20.21 2.01
N ARG A 4 12.60 -19.73 2.56
CA ARG A 4 11.73 -18.79 1.85
C ARG A 4 12.53 -17.52 1.63
N THR A 5 13.02 -17.34 0.41
CA THR A 5 13.66 -16.10 -0.04
C THR A 5 12.57 -15.07 -0.24
N TRP A 6 12.54 -14.07 0.64
CA TRP A 6 11.69 -12.90 0.47
C TRP A 6 12.32 -11.98 -0.57
N LYS A 7 11.52 -11.45 -1.48
CA LYS A 7 11.99 -10.47 -2.47
C LYS A 7 12.11 -9.08 -1.86
N TYR A 8 11.25 -8.77 -0.88
CA TYR A 8 11.26 -7.54 -0.13
C TYR A 8 11.28 -7.85 1.36
N ASP A 9 11.93 -6.99 2.15
CA ASP A 9 11.85 -7.05 3.60
C ASP A 9 10.51 -6.50 4.09
N VAL A 10 10.01 -5.42 3.47
CA VAL A 10 8.81 -4.71 3.90
C VAL A 10 7.90 -4.37 2.71
N PHE A 11 6.63 -4.74 2.82
CA PHE A 11 5.53 -4.15 2.05
C PHE A 11 4.97 -2.94 2.81
N LEU A 12 5.11 -1.74 2.26
CA LEU A 12 4.65 -0.48 2.87
C LEU A 12 3.37 0.01 2.18
N SER A 13 2.23 -0.06 2.88
CA SER A 13 0.93 0.38 2.38
C SER A 13 0.47 1.66 3.07
N PHE A 14 0.00 2.63 2.26
CA PHE A 14 -0.46 3.91 2.74
C PHE A 14 -1.37 4.63 1.75
N ARG A 15 -2.14 5.57 2.26
CA ARG A 15 -2.93 6.49 1.45
C ARG A 15 -2.06 7.65 0.97
N GLY A 16 -1.72 7.64 -0.32
CA GLY A 16 -0.85 8.63 -0.94
C GLY A 16 -1.14 10.12 -0.59
N PRO A 17 -2.30 10.67 -0.93
CA PRO A 17 -2.66 12.06 -0.68
C PRO A 17 -2.61 12.48 0.78
N ASP A 18 -2.67 11.54 1.73
CA ASP A 18 -2.68 11.87 3.15
C ASP A 18 -1.26 12.04 3.71
N VAL A 19 -0.33 11.16 3.31
CA VAL A 19 0.97 11.02 4.01
C VAL A 19 2.19 10.82 3.10
N ARG A 20 2.04 10.78 1.76
CA ARG A 20 3.15 10.50 0.81
C ARG A 20 4.35 11.42 1.02
N HIS A 21 4.11 12.73 1.11
CA HIS A 21 5.16 13.75 1.17
C HIS A 21 5.59 14.11 2.59
N THR A 22 4.92 13.57 3.60
CA THR A 22 5.21 13.80 5.01
C THR A 22 5.81 12.53 5.62
N PHE A 23 5.04 11.80 6.43
CA PHE A 23 5.51 10.64 7.18
C PHE A 23 6.15 9.56 6.30
N ILE A 24 5.55 9.24 5.15
CA ILE A 24 6.04 8.16 4.28
C ILE A 24 7.37 8.51 3.63
N ALA A 25 7.58 9.76 3.21
CA ALA A 25 8.85 10.18 2.64
C ALA A 25 10.02 10.03 3.64
N HIS A 26 9.77 10.31 4.93
CA HIS A 26 10.76 10.12 5.99
C HIS A 26 10.98 8.65 6.32
N LEU A 27 9.91 7.87 6.48
CA LEU A 27 9.97 6.45 6.77
C LEU A 27 10.71 5.69 5.66
N HIS A 28 10.37 5.93 4.40
CA HIS A 28 11.01 5.27 3.26
C HIS A 28 12.52 5.58 3.20
N ARG A 29 12.91 6.85 3.40
CA ARG A 29 14.34 7.23 3.46
C ARG A 29 15.07 6.54 4.61
N ALA A 30 14.43 6.42 5.77
CA ALA A 30 15.03 5.74 6.93
C ALA A 30 15.24 4.24 6.65
N LEU A 31 14.25 3.57 6.06
CA LEU A 31 14.35 2.15 5.70
C LEU A 31 15.47 1.90 4.68
N ILE A 32 15.56 2.71 3.63
CA ILE A 32 16.66 2.63 2.64
C ILE A 32 18.02 2.82 3.32
N ARG A 33 18.15 3.81 4.20
CA ARG A 33 19.40 4.06 4.95
C ARG A 33 19.83 2.87 5.82
N MET A 34 18.88 2.05 6.25
CA MET A 34 19.14 0.84 7.02
C MET A 34 19.38 -0.40 6.13
N GLY A 35 19.36 -0.25 4.80
CA GLY A 35 19.52 -1.35 3.85
C GLY A 35 18.29 -2.26 3.75
N ILE A 36 17.13 -1.79 4.19
CA ILE A 36 15.87 -2.57 4.17
C ILE A 36 15.21 -2.41 2.80
N GLY A 37 14.97 -3.52 2.10
CA GLY A 37 14.28 -3.55 0.80
C GLY A 37 12.78 -3.36 0.96
N VAL A 38 12.22 -2.29 0.39
CA VAL A 38 10.81 -1.91 0.57
C VAL A 38 10.05 -1.92 -0.75
N PHE A 39 8.88 -2.57 -0.77
CA PHE A 39 7.86 -2.35 -1.80
C PHE A 39 6.87 -1.29 -1.32
N ILE A 40 6.57 -0.29 -2.15
CA ILE A 40 5.66 0.83 -1.82
C ILE A 40 4.32 0.64 -2.55
N ASP A 41 3.24 0.43 -1.80
CA ASP A 41 1.87 0.49 -2.34
C ASP A 41 1.26 1.88 -2.11
N ASN A 42 0.99 2.57 -3.21
CA ASN A 42 0.32 3.86 -3.20
C ASN A 42 -1.13 3.73 -3.66
N ILE A 43 -2.05 3.73 -2.70
CA ILE A 43 -3.47 3.41 -2.91
C ILE A 43 -4.20 4.32 -3.93
N ASN A 44 -3.61 5.45 -4.36
CA ASN A 44 -4.27 6.45 -5.23
C ASN A 44 -3.73 6.54 -6.65
N ILE A 45 -2.85 5.63 -7.03
CA ILE A 45 -2.48 5.50 -8.45
C ILE A 45 -3.60 4.67 -9.11
N PRO A 46 -4.19 5.12 -10.23
CA PRO A 46 -5.19 4.35 -10.96
C PRO A 46 -4.70 2.92 -11.16
N LYS A 47 -5.39 1.95 -10.55
CA LYS A 47 -4.96 0.55 -10.57
C LYS A 47 -5.39 -0.05 -11.91
N GLY A 48 -4.45 -0.17 -12.86
CA GLY A 48 -4.63 -1.03 -14.03
C GLY A 48 -4.48 -2.52 -13.67
N GLN A 49 -4.73 -3.42 -14.63
CA GLN A 49 -4.59 -4.88 -14.44
C GLN A 49 -3.22 -5.28 -13.88
N TYR A 50 -2.14 -4.67 -14.38
CA TYR A 50 -0.78 -4.95 -13.90
C TYR A 50 -0.59 -4.66 -12.39
N ILE A 51 -1.23 -3.59 -11.88
CA ILE A 51 -1.15 -3.20 -10.47
C ILE A 51 -2.02 -4.11 -9.59
N ALA A 52 -3.18 -4.53 -10.12
CA ALA A 52 -4.07 -5.46 -9.43
C ALA A 52 -3.39 -6.79 -9.11
N GLU A 53 -2.50 -7.27 -9.98
CA GLU A 53 -1.73 -8.48 -9.73
C GLU A 53 -0.42 -8.24 -8.94
N ALA A 54 0.18 -7.05 -9.07
CA ALA A 54 1.44 -6.73 -8.39
C ALA A 54 1.31 -6.66 -6.86
N ILE A 55 0.18 -6.15 -6.34
CA ILE A 55 -0.03 -5.98 -4.90
C ILE A 55 -0.12 -7.33 -4.17
N PRO A 56 -0.97 -8.30 -4.57
CA PRO A 56 -1.02 -9.61 -3.92
C PRO A 56 0.33 -10.34 -3.96
N ARG A 57 1.05 -10.24 -5.09
CA ARG A 57 2.40 -10.80 -5.22
C ARG A 57 3.38 -10.12 -4.27
N ALA A 58 3.41 -8.79 -4.23
CA ALA A 58 4.29 -8.05 -3.34
C ALA A 58 4.05 -8.38 -1.86
N ILE A 59 2.79 -8.58 -1.44
CA ILE A 59 2.45 -9.04 -0.09
C ILE A 59 3.01 -10.44 0.16
N ALA A 60 2.82 -11.38 -0.77
CA ALA A 60 3.30 -12.76 -0.62
C ALA A 60 4.83 -12.88 -0.65
N GLU A 61 5.51 -11.97 -1.37
CA GLU A 61 6.96 -11.89 -1.55
C GLU A 61 7.65 -11.02 -0.49
N SER A 62 6.91 -10.38 0.42
CA SER A 62 7.45 -9.54 1.50
C SER A 62 7.53 -10.27 2.83
N ARG A 63 8.61 -10.06 3.58
CA ARG A 63 8.79 -10.64 4.91
C ARG A 63 7.87 -10.03 5.97
N PHE A 64 7.65 -8.71 5.89
CA PHE A 64 6.78 -7.96 6.79
C PHE A 64 5.88 -7.00 6.02
N SER A 65 4.77 -6.60 6.64
CA SER A 65 3.89 -5.55 6.13
C SER A 65 3.78 -4.43 7.14
N VAL A 66 3.97 -3.20 6.68
CA VAL A 66 3.75 -1.97 7.45
C VAL A 66 2.59 -1.21 6.81
N VAL A 67 1.54 -0.99 7.59
CA VAL A 67 0.33 -0.29 7.14
C VAL A 67 0.23 1.04 7.89
N VAL A 68 0.28 2.14 7.15
CA VAL A 68 0.15 3.49 7.71
C VAL A 68 -1.27 3.97 7.56
N LEU A 69 -2.02 3.92 8.67
CA LEU A 69 -3.40 4.37 8.73
C LEU A 69 -3.46 5.91 8.83
N SER A 70 -4.30 6.50 8.00
CA SER A 70 -4.56 7.93 7.92
C SER A 70 -6.06 8.18 7.71
N LYS A 71 -6.49 9.44 7.82
CA LYS A 71 -7.91 9.82 7.79
C LYS A 71 -8.67 9.29 6.55
N GLY A 72 -8.03 9.29 5.38
CA GLY A 72 -8.59 8.80 4.12
C GLY A 72 -8.11 7.41 3.72
N TYR A 73 -7.50 6.64 4.63
CA TYR A 73 -7.00 5.30 4.31
C TYR A 73 -8.13 4.35 3.91
N ALA A 74 -9.19 4.31 4.72
CA ALA A 74 -10.41 3.62 4.36
C ALA A 74 -11.31 4.56 3.54
N PRO A 75 -11.94 4.08 2.47
CA PRO A 75 -12.98 4.84 1.80
C PRO A 75 -14.09 5.16 2.81
N THR A 76 -14.53 6.41 2.83
CA THR A 76 -15.72 6.78 3.59
C THR A 76 -16.90 5.96 3.09
N PRO A 77 -17.71 5.34 3.98
CA PRO A 77 -18.94 4.68 3.58
C PRO A 77 -19.75 5.64 2.72
N LEU A 78 -20.20 5.17 1.55
CA LEU A 78 -21.07 5.97 0.70
C LEU A 78 -22.31 6.40 1.51
N PRO A 79 -22.85 7.62 1.29
CA PRO A 79 -24.10 8.03 1.92
C PRO A 79 -25.17 6.96 1.69
N ARG A 80 -25.99 6.69 2.71
CA ARG A 80 -27.16 5.80 2.56
C ARG A 80 -28.00 6.30 1.38
N GLY A 81 -28.18 5.46 0.37
CA GLY A 81 -28.89 5.81 -0.87
C GLY A 81 -28.01 6.14 -2.08
N ALA A 82 -26.69 6.32 -1.95
CA ALA A 82 -25.84 6.59 -3.12
C ALA A 82 -25.73 5.39 -4.09
N TRP A 83 -25.97 4.17 -3.60
CA TRP A 83 -25.98 2.94 -4.41
C TRP A 83 -27.05 2.94 -5.52
N THR A 84 -28.13 3.73 -5.39
CA THR A 84 -29.17 3.81 -6.43
C THR A 84 -28.74 4.63 -7.64
N SER A 85 -27.66 5.42 -7.55
CA SER A 85 -27.11 6.18 -8.67
C SER A 85 -26.09 5.38 -9.50
N TRP A 86 -25.55 4.28 -8.97
CA TRP A 86 -24.57 3.43 -9.66
C TRP A 86 -25.22 2.35 -10.54
N LEU A 87 -26.54 2.20 -10.48
CA LEU A 87 -27.33 1.24 -11.26
C LEU A 87 -28.18 1.90 -12.36
N ARG A 88 -27.89 3.16 -12.71
CA ARG A 88 -28.51 3.86 -13.83
C ARG A 88 -27.48 4.17 -14.90
#